data_AF-A0A077PRD4-F1
#
_entry.id   AF-A0A077PRD4-F1
#
_cell.length_a   1.000
_cell.length_b   1.000
_cell.length_c   1.000
_cell.angle_alpha   90.00
_cell.angle_beta   90.00
_cell.angle_gamma   90.00
#
_symmetry.space_group_name_H-M   'P 1'
#
loop_
_entity.id
_entity.type
_entity.pdbx_description
1 polymer ?
#
loop_
_entity_poly.entity_id
_entity_poly.type
_entity_poly.pdbx_seq_one_letter_code
_entity_poly.pdbx_strand_id
1 'polypeptide(L)' 'MPNPVPHDYYTHQNGETVQVLSVAFNRVTFVRDGYTTPCIMPVSRFTKEYTYAGRA' A
#
# COMPACT_ATOMS: atom_id res chain seq x y z
N MET A 1 5.79 -8.10 -11.06
CA MET A 1 5.35 -6.72 -10.76
C MET A 1 6.42 -6.08 -9.90
N PRO A 2 6.77 -4.80 -10.13
CA PRO A 2 7.72 -4.09 -9.27
C PRO A 2 7.23 -4.06 -7.82
N ASN A 3 8.16 -4.02 -6.86
CA ASN A 3 7.83 -3.90 -5.46
C ASN A 3 7.16 -2.54 -5.20
N PRO A 4 6.18 -2.47 -4.28
CA PRO A 4 5.57 -1.21 -3.88
C PRO A 4 6.63 -0.26 -3.31
N VAL A 5 6.43 1.03 -3.57
CA VAL A 5 7.39 2.08 -3.22
C VAL A 5 6.95 2.71 -1.88
N PRO A 6 7.87 2.86 -0.91
CA PRO A 6 7.58 3.58 0.31
C PRO A 6 7.25 5.05 0.06
N HIS A 7 6.33 5.61 0.85
CA HIS A 7 5.79 6.97 0.79
C HIS A 7 4.89 7.27 -0.41
N ASP A 8 4.62 6.28 -1.27
CA ASP A 8 3.68 6.40 -2.38
C ASP A 8 2.26 5.98 -1.98
N TYR A 9 1.29 6.45 -2.78
CA TYR A 9 -0.12 6.16 -2.60
C TYR A 9 -0.61 5.06 -3.54
N TYR A 10 -1.48 4.22 -3.02
CA TYR A 10 -2.06 3.08 -3.72
C TYR A 10 -3.56 3.03 -3.48
N THR A 11 -4.32 2.67 -4.51
CA THR A 11 -5.76 2.50 -4.44
C THR A 11 -6.09 1.02 -4.43
N HIS A 12 -6.83 0.60 -3.42
CA HIS A 12 -7.37 -0.75 -3.32
C HIS A 12 -8.51 -0.95 -4.32
N GLN A 13 -8.80 -2.20 -4.68
CA GLN A 13 -9.91 -2.55 -5.59
C GLN A 13 -11.29 -2.05 -5.14
N ASN A 14 -11.49 -1.77 -3.85
CA ASN A 14 -12.73 -1.19 -3.31
C ASN A 14 -12.80 0.35 -3.41
N GLY A 15 -11.77 1.01 -3.94
CA GLY A 15 -11.67 2.47 -4.03
C GLY A 15 -11.01 3.15 -2.83
N GLU A 16 -10.55 2.41 -1.80
CA GLU A 16 -9.82 3.00 -0.68
C GLU A 16 -8.38 3.36 -1.07
N THR A 17 -7.96 4.58 -0.76
CA THR A 17 -6.56 5.02 -0.94
C THR A 17 -5.76 4.79 0.35
N VAL A 18 -4.55 4.25 0.17
CA VAL A 18 -3.60 3.96 1.24
C VAL A 18 -2.24 4.55 0.93
N GLN A 19 -1.54 4.97 1.97
CA GLN A 19 -0.14 5.39 1.87
C GLN A 19 0.76 4.27 2.35
N VAL A 20 1.70 3.85 1.52
CA VAL A 20 2.74 2.89 1.95
C VAL A 20 3.74 3.63 2.82
N LEU A 21 3.98 3.14 4.03
CA LEU A 21 4.96 3.70 4.96
C LEU A 21 6.32 3.03 4.76
N SER A 22 6.35 1.71 4.61
CA SER A 22 7.59 0.96 4.44
C SER A 22 7.37 -0.39 3.77
N VAL A 23 8.42 -0.91 3.14
CA VAL A 23 8.43 -2.25 2.56
C VAL A 23 9.68 -2.97 3.05
N ALA A 24 9.50 -4.03 3.83
CA ALA A 24 10.59 -4.80 4.43
C ALA A 24 10.18 -6.26 4.60
N PHE A 25 11.12 -7.20 4.49
CA PHE A 25 10.88 -8.64 4.70
C PHE A 25 9.70 -9.21 3.89
N ASN A 26 9.55 -8.80 2.62
CA ASN A 26 8.40 -9.15 1.76
C ASN A 26 7.03 -8.75 2.33
N ARG A 27 7.00 -7.74 3.20
CA ARG A 27 5.79 -7.15 3.76
C ARG A 27 5.74 -5.66 3.47
N VAL A 28 4.52 -5.17 3.28
CA VAL A 28 4.17 -3.76 3.08
C VAL A 28 3.49 -3.29 4.35
N THR A 29 4.01 -2.22 4.93
CA THR A 29 3.34 -1.46 5.99
C THR A 29 2.70 -0.25 5.34
N PHE A 30 1.40 -0.09 5.50
CA PHE A 30 0.65 1.02 4.91
C PHE A 30 -0.40 1.53 5.88
N VAL A 31 -0.85 2.77 5.69
CA VAL A 31 -1.92 3.39 6.46
C VAL A 31 -3.04 3.81 5.51
N ARG A 32 -4.29 3.64 5.94
CA ARG A 32 -5.47 4.06 5.18
C ARG A 32 -5.79 5.51 5.50
N ASP A 33 -6.30 6.24 4.53
CA ASP A 33 -6.77 7.60 4.78
C ASP A 33 -7.90 7.59 5.84
N GLY A 34 -7.77 8.45 6.85
CA GLY A 34 -8.68 8.50 8.00
C GLY A 34 -8.46 7.44 9.09
N TYR A 35 -7.46 6.55 8.97
CA TYR A 35 -7.11 5.57 10.01
C TYR A 35 -5.74 5.87 10.62
N THR A 36 -5.63 5.79 11.95
CA THR A 36 -4.38 6.02 12.69
C THR A 36 -3.49 4.80 12.81
N THR A 37 -4.03 3.60 12.59
CA THR A 37 -3.29 2.35 12.82
C THR A 37 -2.73 1.80 11.50
N PRO A 38 -1.41 1.59 11.40
CA PRO A 38 -0.82 0.99 10.21
C PRO A 38 -1.19 -0.49 10.08
N CYS A 39 -1.40 -0.93 8.86
CA CYS A 39 -1.68 -2.31 8.47
C CYS A 39 -0.44 -2.91 7.81
N ILE A 40 -0.19 -4.19 8.08
CA ILE A 40 0.93 -4.94 7.51
C ILE A 40 0.39 -6.11 6.69
N MET A 41 0.83 -6.24 5.44
CA MET A 41 0.45 -7.38 4.60
C MET A 41 1.59 -7.86 3.70
N PRO A 42 1.53 -9.09 3.17
CA PRO A 42 2.51 -9.57 2.21
C PRO A 42 2.53 -8.72 0.93
N VAL A 43 3.72 -8.46 0.38
CA VAL A 43 3.88 -7.75 -0.90
C VAL A 43 3.07 -8.42 -2.01
N SER A 44 3.06 -9.76 -2.06
CA SER A 44 2.30 -10.52 -3.07
C SER A 44 0.79 -10.29 -3.02
N ARG A 45 0.23 -10.06 -1.83
CA ARG A 45 -1.17 -9.69 -1.67
C ARG A 45 -1.37 -8.23 -2.06
N PHE A 46 -0.51 -7.35 -1.55
CA PHE A 46 -0.58 -5.92 -1.84
C PHE A 46 -0.57 -5.64 -3.35
N THR A 47 0.36 -6.24 -4.11
CA THR A 47 0.46 -6.04 -5.56
C THR A 47 -0.73 -6.59 -6.37
N LYS A 48 -1.57 -7.46 -5.78
CA LYS A 48 -2.78 -7.98 -6.43
C LYS A 48 -4.00 -7.10 -6.14
N GLU A 49 -4.10 -6.65 -4.90
CA GLU A 49 -5.27 -5.93 -4.38
C GLU A 49 -5.15 -4.40 -4.55
N TYR A 50 -3.93 -3.88 -4.69
CA TYR A 50 -3.65 -2.46 -4.75
C TYR A 50 -3.00 -2.07 -6.07
N THR A 51 -3.51 -0.98 -6.66
CA THR A 51 -2.95 -0.36 -7.86
C THR A 51 -2.25 0.93 -7.47
N TYR A 52 -1.12 1.21 -8.09
CA TYR A 52 -0.42 2.48 -7.88
C TYR A 52 -1.35 3.63 -8.28
N ALA A 53 -1.64 4.53 -7.33
CA ALA A 53 -2.61 5.62 -7.55
C ALA A 53 -2.03 6.73 -8.44
N GLY A 54 -0.71 6.75 -8.63
CA GLY A 54 -0.04 7.86 -9.32
C GLY A 54 0.03 9.10 -8.43
N ARG A 55 1.15 9.80 -8.54
CA ARG A 55 1.43 11.08 -7.89
C ARG A 55 0.25 12.06 -8.09
N ALA A 56 -0.40 12.48 -7.01
CA ALA A 56 -1.08 13.78 -7.00
C ALA A 56 -0.03 14.90 -7.07
#